data_AF-A0A928WA51-F1
#
_entry.id   AF-A0A928WA51-F1
#
_cell.length_a   1.000
_cell.length_b   1.000
_cell.length_c   1.000
_cell.angle_alpha   90.00
_cell.angle_beta   90.00
_cell.angle_gamma   90.00
#
_symmetry.space_group_name_H-M   'P 1'
#
loop_
_entity.id
_entity.type
_entity.pdbx_description
1 polymer ?
#
loop_
_entity_poly.entity_id
_entity_poly.type
_entity_poly.pdbx_seq_one_letter_code
_entity_poly.pdbx_strand_id
1 'polypeptide(L)'
;MLQTNRKPGLFNLRLGQTWRSFEKFRTEGAKALSAIKDGAVATLTTKTGQYRIMEERDFQQMYGLARDVDRLRDGLKMVTVAVRAAQKHPDRENLEVLAEAVAMLGELPELPTRNSFEPLMPENTDFDDDDDVMLDPNEIERPFSNETPVLEGKLD
;
A
#
# COMPACT_ATOMS: atom_id res chain seq x y z
N MET A 1 2.84 32.36 -5.71
CA MET A 1 3.94 31.70 -4.98
C MET A 1 3.42 30.38 -4.45
N LEU A 2 3.71 29.27 -5.14
CA LEU A 2 3.41 27.94 -4.64
C LEU A 2 4.43 27.61 -3.55
N GLN A 3 4.05 27.81 -2.29
CA GLN A 3 4.81 27.27 -1.17
C GLN A 3 4.64 25.76 -1.21
N THR A 4 5.52 25.08 -1.95
CA THR A 4 5.71 23.64 -1.81
C THR A 4 6.33 23.42 -0.44
N ASN A 5 5.47 23.21 0.55
CA ASN A 5 5.85 22.85 1.91
C ASN A 5 6.35 21.40 1.89
N ARG A 6 7.44 21.13 1.15
CA ARG A 6 8.12 19.84 1.16
C ARG A 6 8.81 19.71 2.51
N LYS A 7 8.11 19.15 3.49
CA LYS A 7 8.74 18.67 4.72
C LYS A 7 9.82 17.65 4.34
N PRO A 8 11.08 17.83 4.78
CA PRO A 8 12.16 16.90 4.49
C PRO A 8 11.95 15.62 5.32
N GLY A 9 11.94 14.46 4.64
CA GLY A 9 11.86 13.12 5.24
C GLY A 9 10.42 12.59 5.41
N LEU A 10 9.73 12.30 4.31
CA LEU A 10 8.28 11.96 4.36
C LEU A 10 7.97 10.61 5.02
N PHE A 11 8.94 9.70 5.11
CA PHE A 11 8.81 8.44 5.85
C PHE A 11 10.15 8.11 6.48
N ASN A 12 10.30 8.34 7.78
CA ASN A 12 11.46 7.85 8.53
C ASN A 12 11.28 6.36 8.83
N LEU A 13 11.10 5.55 7.79
CA LEU A 13 10.94 4.11 7.94
C LEU A 13 12.22 3.54 8.53
N ARG A 14 12.07 2.83 9.64
CA ARG A 14 13.15 2.14 10.32
C ARG A 14 12.77 0.69 10.56
N LEU A 15 13.76 -0.18 10.46
CA LEU A 15 13.59 -1.56 10.86
C LEU A 15 13.28 -1.61 12.36
N GLY A 16 12.12 -2.14 12.68
CA GLY A 16 11.65 -2.36 14.03
C GLY A 16 12.00 -3.76 14.55
N GLN A 17 11.28 -4.16 15.59
CA GLN A 17 11.44 -5.46 16.23
C GLN A 17 11.17 -6.61 15.26
N THR A 18 11.83 -7.74 15.49
CA THR A 18 11.60 -8.97 14.73
C THR A 18 11.26 -10.13 15.66
N TRP A 19 10.13 -10.78 15.41
CA TRP A 19 9.70 -12.01 16.08
C TRP A 19 9.89 -13.18 15.13
N ARG A 20 10.61 -14.22 15.60
CA ARG A 20 10.89 -15.43 14.82
C ARG A 20 9.81 -16.51 14.93
N SER A 21 8.79 -16.28 15.75
CA SER A 21 7.63 -17.15 15.89
C SER A 21 6.43 -16.34 16.38
N PHE A 22 5.22 -16.80 16.04
CA PHE A 22 3.97 -16.27 16.58
C PHE A 22 3.92 -16.36 18.10
N GLU A 23 4.37 -17.47 18.67
CA GLU A 23 4.35 -17.67 20.12
C GLU A 23 5.18 -16.62 20.88
N LYS A 24 6.32 -16.20 20.31
CA LYS A 24 7.13 -15.13 20.91
C LYS A 24 6.40 -13.78 20.87
N PHE A 25 5.74 -13.48 19.76
CA PHE A 25 4.94 -12.27 19.63
C PHE A 25 3.75 -12.28 20.61
N ARG A 26 3.03 -13.40 20.69
CA ARG A 26 1.88 -13.59 21.60
C ARG A 26 2.26 -13.43 23.06
N THR A 27 3.40 -13.99 23.48
CA THR A 27 3.89 -13.90 24.87
C THR A 27 4.18 -12.46 25.31
N GLU A 28 4.59 -11.58 24.39
CA GLU A 28 4.86 -10.17 24.68
C GLU A 28 3.57 -9.32 24.74
N GLY A 29 2.46 -9.84 24.19
CA GLY A 29 1.12 -9.24 24.25
C GLY A 29 1.07 -7.82 23.66
N ALA A 30 0.18 -6.97 24.20
CA ALA A 30 0.01 -5.59 23.74
C ALA A 30 1.31 -4.75 23.80
N LYS A 31 2.27 -5.12 24.66
CA LYS A 31 3.56 -4.42 24.76
C LYS A 31 4.43 -4.62 23.51
N ALA A 32 4.24 -5.72 22.77
CA ALA A 32 4.95 -6.00 21.52
C ALA A 32 4.72 -4.90 20.48
N LEU A 33 3.51 -4.32 20.46
CA LEU A 33 3.11 -3.29 19.51
C LEU A 33 3.53 -1.88 19.95
N SER A 34 3.87 -1.67 21.22
CA SER A 34 4.21 -0.34 21.74
C SER A 34 5.45 0.28 21.08
N ALA A 35 6.37 -0.57 20.61
CA ALA A 35 7.58 -0.18 19.89
C ALA A 35 7.34 0.13 18.40
N ILE A 36 6.14 -0.17 17.86
CA ILE A 36 5.78 0.01 16.46
C ILE A 36 5.09 1.37 16.29
N LYS A 37 5.89 2.43 16.31
CA LYS A 37 5.45 3.83 16.11
C LYS A 37 6.49 4.62 15.35
N ASP A 38 6.07 5.75 14.79
CA ASP A 38 6.93 6.75 14.15
C ASP A 38 7.84 6.14 13.07
N GLY A 39 7.24 5.42 12.11
CA GLY A 39 7.92 4.80 10.98
C GLY A 39 8.58 3.46 11.29
N ALA A 40 8.38 2.88 12.48
CA ALA A 40 8.91 1.56 12.78
C ALA A 40 8.13 0.45 12.04
N VAL A 41 8.85 -0.38 11.29
CA VAL A 41 8.31 -1.55 10.59
C VAL A 41 8.85 -2.81 11.23
N ALA A 42 8.00 -3.51 11.97
CA ALA A 42 8.34 -4.77 12.62
C ALA A 42 8.09 -5.96 11.69
N THR A 43 8.68 -7.09 12.04
CA THR A 43 8.60 -8.33 11.25
C THR A 43 8.18 -9.51 12.10
N LEU A 44 7.12 -10.20 11.69
CA LEU A 44 6.68 -11.44 12.30
C LEU A 44 6.90 -12.59 11.32
N THR A 45 7.76 -13.53 11.70
CA THR A 45 7.96 -14.78 10.95
C THR A 45 7.15 -15.90 11.61
N THR A 46 6.34 -16.57 10.80
CA THR A 46 5.56 -17.76 11.19
C THR A 46 5.96 -18.94 10.32
N LYS A 47 5.35 -20.11 10.55
CA LYS A 47 5.48 -21.26 9.64
C LYS A 47 4.87 -21.00 8.26
N THR A 48 3.95 -20.04 8.17
CA THR A 48 3.12 -19.76 6.99
C THR A 48 3.66 -18.61 6.14
N GLY A 49 4.58 -17.81 6.68
CA GLY A 49 5.21 -16.73 5.96
C GLY A 49 5.86 -15.67 6.84
N GLN A 50 6.14 -14.52 6.24
CA GLN A 50 6.64 -13.33 6.92
C GLN A 50 5.64 -12.19 6.75
N TYR A 51 5.30 -11.56 7.87
CA TYR A 51 4.37 -10.44 7.95
C TYR A 51 5.12 -9.19 8.39
N ARG A 52 4.71 -8.03 7.84
CA ARG A 52 5.22 -6.72 8.26
C ARG A 52 4.12 -6.02 9.04
N ILE A 53 4.50 -5.47 10.19
CA ILE A 53 3.59 -4.78 11.10
C ILE A 53 4.08 -3.36 11.23
N MET A 54 3.18 -2.39 11.06
CA MET A 54 3.47 -0.97 11.19
C MET A 54 2.24 -0.21 11.68
N GLU A 55 2.45 1.03 12.13
CA GLU A 55 1.35 1.90 12.56
C GLU A 55 0.44 2.24 11.36
N GLU A 56 -0.88 2.23 11.57
CA GLU A 56 -1.86 2.49 10.52
C GLU A 56 -1.63 3.86 9.86
N ARG A 57 -1.28 4.87 10.66
CA ARG A 57 -0.97 6.21 10.16
C ARG A 57 0.17 6.18 9.14
N ASP A 58 1.25 5.47 9.45
CA ASP A 58 2.41 5.35 8.57
C ASP A 58 2.04 4.58 7.29
N PHE A 59 1.25 3.51 7.42
CA PHE A 59 0.73 2.77 6.28
C PHE A 59 -0.11 3.64 5.34
N GLN A 60 -1.06 4.40 5.88
CA GLN A 60 -1.97 5.24 5.10
C GLN A 60 -1.24 6.37 4.38
N GLN A 61 -0.23 6.96 5.02
CA GLN A 61 0.63 7.93 4.36
C GLN A 61 1.40 7.30 3.20
N MET A 62 2.01 6.12 3.39
CA MET A 62 2.75 5.44 2.30
C MET A 62 1.83 5.04 1.16
N TYR A 63 0.64 4.53 1.50
CA TYR A 63 -0.38 4.16 0.53
C TYR A 63 -0.86 5.36 -0.28
N GLY A 64 -1.11 6.50 0.40
CA GLY A 64 -1.43 7.77 -0.25
C GLY A 64 -0.36 8.21 -1.23
N LEU A 65 0.91 8.18 -0.82
CA LEU A 65 2.03 8.53 -1.70
C LEU A 65 2.12 7.58 -2.90
N ALA A 66 2.00 6.27 -2.69
CA ALA A 66 2.04 5.30 -3.78
C ALA A 66 0.93 5.56 -4.81
N ARG A 67 -0.28 5.85 -4.33
CA ARG A 67 -1.42 6.22 -5.19
C ARG A 67 -1.20 7.53 -5.93
N ASP A 68 -0.62 8.54 -5.30
CA ASP A 68 -0.29 9.81 -5.96
C ASP A 68 0.76 9.61 -7.06
N VAL A 69 1.76 8.75 -6.83
CA VAL A 69 2.76 8.37 -7.84
C VAL A 69 2.11 7.64 -9.02
N ASP A 70 1.20 6.69 -8.77
CA ASP A 70 0.49 6.00 -9.85
C ASP A 70 -0.36 6.96 -10.68
N ARG A 71 -1.06 7.90 -10.04
CA ARG A 71 -1.85 8.93 -10.72
C ARG A 71 -0.99 9.86 -11.56
N LEU A 72 0.15 10.31 -11.05
CA LEU A 72 1.10 11.13 -11.81
C LEU A 72 1.65 10.34 -13.01
N ARG A 73 1.97 9.06 -12.83
CA ARG A 73 2.44 8.20 -13.92
C ARG A 73 1.40 8.06 -15.02
N ASP A 74 0.14 7.87 -14.66
CA ASP A 74 -0.94 7.72 -15.63
C ASP A 74 -1.29 9.04 -16.32
N GLY A 75 -1.28 10.17 -15.59
CA GLY A 75 -1.40 11.50 -16.19
C GLY A 75 -0.27 11.81 -17.19
N LEU A 76 0.97 11.47 -16.86
CA LEU A 76 2.11 11.63 -17.78
C LEU A 76 2.02 10.76 -19.04
N LYS A 77 1.43 9.55 -18.94
CA LYS A 77 1.14 8.72 -20.12
C LYS A 77 0.15 9.42 -21.04
N MET A 78 -0.90 10.03 -20.49
CA MET A 78 -1.87 10.81 -21.27
C MET A 78 -1.16 11.95 -22.01
N VAL A 79 -0.37 12.78 -21.30
CA VAL A 79 0.40 13.87 -21.91
C VAL A 79 1.28 13.35 -23.05
N THR A 80 1.95 12.21 -22.86
CA THR A 80 2.78 11.59 -23.90
C THR A 80 1.97 11.22 -25.15
N VAL A 81 0.74 10.72 -24.98
CA VAL A 81 -0.17 10.41 -26.10
C VAL A 81 -0.57 11.69 -26.83
N ALA A 82 -0.97 12.73 -26.10
CA ALA A 82 -1.35 14.02 -26.68
C ALA A 82 -0.20 14.69 -27.44
N VAL A 83 1.03 14.65 -26.90
CA VAL A 83 2.23 15.14 -27.60
C VAL A 83 2.44 14.40 -28.91
N ARG A 84 2.31 13.06 -28.92
CA ARG A 84 2.46 12.27 -30.15
C ARG A 84 1.39 12.58 -31.18
N ALA A 85 0.16 12.86 -30.76
CA ALA A 85 -0.93 13.27 -31.64
C ALA A 85 -0.61 14.62 -32.29
N ALA A 86 -0.26 15.63 -31.47
CA ALA A 86 0.12 16.96 -31.95
C ALA A 86 1.37 16.96 -32.83
N GLN A 87 2.35 16.08 -32.57
CA GLN A 87 3.53 15.93 -33.41
C GLN A 87 3.19 15.35 -34.81
N LYS A 88 2.25 14.40 -34.88
CA LYS A 88 1.81 13.80 -36.16
C LYS A 88 0.87 14.73 -36.92
N HIS A 89 0.01 15.42 -36.20
CA HIS A 89 -1.03 16.29 -36.74
C HIS A 89 -1.09 17.58 -35.90
N PRO A 90 -0.30 18.61 -36.25
CA PRO A 90 -0.23 19.87 -35.49
C PRO A 90 -1.40 20.80 -35.85
N ASP A 91 -2.61 20.27 -35.83
CA ASP A 91 -3.83 21.06 -35.95
C ASP A 91 -4.25 21.65 -34.60
N ARG A 92 -5.16 22.61 -34.66
CA ARG A 92 -5.63 23.34 -33.48
C ARG A 92 -6.26 22.40 -32.44
N GLU A 93 -7.00 21.39 -32.87
CA GLU A 93 -7.70 20.45 -32.00
C GLU A 93 -6.71 19.59 -31.19
N ASN A 94 -5.69 19.04 -31.84
CA ASN A 94 -4.64 18.25 -31.18
C ASN A 94 -3.77 19.09 -30.23
N LEU A 95 -3.55 20.37 -30.56
CA LEU A 95 -2.87 21.31 -29.65
C LEU A 95 -3.73 21.68 -28.43
N GLU A 96 -5.04 21.84 -28.60
CA GLU A 96 -5.99 22.06 -27.49
C GLU A 96 -6.04 20.84 -26.56
N VAL A 97 -6.08 19.62 -27.13
CA VAL A 97 -6.03 18.37 -26.34
C VAL A 97 -4.74 18.27 -25.53
N LEU A 98 -3.59 18.66 -26.10
CA LEU A 98 -2.33 18.72 -25.36
C LEU A 98 -2.36 19.75 -24.23
N ALA A 99 -2.91 20.94 -24.47
CA ALA A 99 -3.04 21.96 -23.43
C ALA A 99 -3.93 21.47 -22.27
N GLU A 100 -5.06 20.83 -22.58
CA GLU A 100 -5.97 20.26 -21.60
C GLU A 100 -5.32 19.12 -20.81
N ALA A 101 -4.60 18.22 -21.49
CA ALA A 101 -3.85 17.13 -20.85
C ALA A 101 -2.87 17.63 -19.77
N VAL A 102 -2.18 18.73 -20.07
CA VAL A 102 -1.23 19.36 -19.16
C VAL A 102 -1.95 20.07 -18.01
N ALA A 103 -3.05 20.76 -18.28
CA ALA A 103 -3.88 21.40 -17.26
C ALA A 103 -4.42 20.38 -16.26
N MET A 104 -4.99 19.27 -16.74
CA MET A 104 -5.50 18.17 -15.90
C MET A 104 -4.42 17.56 -14.99
N LEU A 105 -3.17 17.48 -15.44
CA LEU A 105 -2.06 16.99 -14.62
C LEU A 105 -1.72 17.97 -13.48
N GLY A 106 -1.81 19.27 -13.74
CA GLY A 106 -1.56 20.32 -12.74
C GLY A 106 -2.66 20.45 -11.68
N GLU A 107 -3.89 20.03 -12.02
CA GLU A 107 -5.07 20.11 -11.16
C GLU A 107 -5.47 18.77 -10.51
N LEU A 108 -4.60 17.74 -10.58
CA LEU A 108 -4.89 16.45 -9.94
C LEU A 108 -5.20 16.67 -8.45
N PRO A 109 -6.43 16.40 -7.98
CA PRO A 109 -6.78 16.61 -6.58
C PRO A 109 -5.95 15.68 -5.71
N GLU A 110 -5.38 16.16 -4.61
CA GLU A 110 -4.73 15.28 -3.63
C GLU A 110 -5.74 14.25 -3.13
N LEU A 111 -5.32 12.98 -3.00
CA LEU A 111 -6.21 11.99 -2.40
C LEU A 111 -6.53 12.39 -0.97
N PRO A 112 -7.77 12.20 -0.50
CA PRO A 112 -8.13 12.48 0.87
C PRO A 112 -7.29 11.58 1.78
N THR A 113 -6.30 12.17 2.44
CA THR A 113 -5.58 11.55 3.54
C THR A 113 -6.45 11.73 4.78
N ARG A 114 -6.83 10.62 5.43
CA ARG A 114 -7.53 10.71 6.72
C ARG A 114 -6.60 11.39 7.73
N ASN A 115 -6.99 12.57 8.20
CA ASN A 115 -6.21 13.37 9.15
C ASN A 115 -6.23 12.82 10.58
N SER A 116 -7.16 11.91 10.88
CA SER A 116 -7.26 11.24 12.18
C SER A 116 -7.81 9.83 12.01
N PHE A 117 -7.33 8.96 12.89
CA PHE A 117 -7.82 7.61 13.09
C PHE A 117 -8.34 7.57 14.52
N GLU A 118 -9.44 6.84 14.75
CA GLU A 118 -9.79 6.51 16.12
C GLU A 118 -8.62 5.73 16.71
N PRO A 119 -8.14 6.08 17.92
CA PRO A 119 -7.14 5.29 18.59
C PRO A 119 -7.61 3.84 18.61
N LEU A 120 -6.75 2.91 18.20
CA LEU A 120 -7.01 1.49 18.39
C LEU A 120 -7.17 1.25 19.89
N MET A 121 -8.41 1.23 20.34
CA MET A 121 -8.74 0.72 21.66
C MET A 121 -8.61 -0.80 21.58
N PRO A 122 -8.04 -1.46 22.59
CA PRO A 122 -8.18 -2.90 22.69
C PRO A 122 -9.67 -3.21 22.61
N GLU A 123 -10.08 -3.95 21.59
CA GLU A 123 -11.40 -4.58 21.61
C GLU A 123 -11.46 -5.42 22.90
N ASN A 124 -12.64 -5.44 23.54
CA ASN A 124 -12.83 -6.05 24.86
C ASN A 124 -12.07 -7.39 24.92
N THR A 125 -11.21 -7.54 25.93
CA THR A 125 -10.38 -8.74 26.15
C THR A 125 -11.19 -9.94 26.64
N ASP A 126 -12.51 -9.92 26.46
CA ASP A 126 -13.41 -11.04 26.71
C ASP A 126 -13.28 -11.98 25.50
N PHE A 127 -12.08 -12.55 25.33
CA PHE A 127 -11.89 -13.72 24.52
C PHE A 127 -12.50 -14.87 25.31
N ASP A 128 -13.56 -15.51 24.78
CA ASP A 128 -13.88 -16.86 25.23
C ASP A 128 -12.63 -17.71 24.92
N ASP A 129 -12.17 -18.52 25.88
CA ASP A 129 -10.98 -19.37 25.70
C ASP A 129 -11.13 -20.38 24.51
N ASP A 130 -12.34 -20.48 23.94
CA ASP A 130 -12.66 -21.29 22.75
C ASP A 130 -12.50 -20.53 21.40
N ASP A 131 -12.23 -19.22 21.39
CA ASP A 131 -12.13 -18.37 20.19
C ASP A 131 -10.68 -18.22 19.66
N ASP A 132 -9.80 -19.19 19.96
CA ASP A 132 -8.50 -19.31 19.31
C ASP A 132 -8.69 -19.71 17.83
N VAL A 133 -8.88 -18.72 16.95
CA VAL A 133 -9.02 -18.93 15.51
C VAL A 133 -7.67 -19.39 14.92
N MET A 134 -7.47 -20.70 14.86
CA MET A 134 -6.46 -21.35 14.02
C MET A 134 -6.85 -21.16 12.56
N LEU A 135 -6.46 -20.05 11.94
CA LEU A 135 -6.66 -19.84 10.50
C LEU A 135 -5.83 -20.87 9.72
N ASP A 136 -6.49 -21.85 9.09
CA ASP A 136 -5.83 -22.76 8.16
C ASP A 136 -5.24 -21.92 7.01
N PRO A 137 -3.92 -21.98 6.77
CA PRO A 137 -3.28 -21.21 5.71
C PRO A 137 -3.85 -21.45 4.31
N ASN A 138 -4.56 -22.57 4.11
CA ASN A 138 -5.23 -22.95 2.87
C ASN A 138 -6.62 -22.34 2.71
N GLU A 139 -7.24 -21.84 3.77
CA GLU A 139 -8.57 -21.20 3.75
C GLU A 139 -8.48 -19.68 3.51
N ILE A 140 -7.27 -19.12 3.55
CA ILE A 140 -7.04 -17.72 3.22
C ILE A 140 -7.08 -17.56 1.70
N GLU A 141 -8.16 -16.96 1.18
CA GLU A 141 -8.31 -16.64 -0.23
C GLU A 141 -7.23 -15.63 -0.65
N ARG A 142 -6.23 -16.08 -1.43
CA ARG A 142 -5.12 -15.24 -1.88
C ARG A 142 -5.42 -14.67 -3.27
N PRO A 143 -5.26 -13.35 -3.48
CA PRO A 143 -5.65 -12.70 -4.74
C PRO A 143 -4.78 -13.07 -5.96
N PHE A 144 -3.76 -13.93 -5.80
CA PHE A 144 -2.89 -14.39 -6.89
C PHE A 144 -2.50 -15.86 -6.69
N SER A 145 -3.44 -16.78 -6.95
CA SER A 145 -3.09 -18.18 -7.18
C SER A 145 -2.70 -18.34 -8.65
N ASN A 146 -1.41 -18.52 -8.92
CA ASN A 146 -0.90 -18.83 -10.25
C ASN A 146 -1.49 -20.17 -10.73
N GLU A 147 -2.46 -20.11 -11.64
CA GLU A 147 -2.85 -21.27 -12.45
C GLU A 147 -1.63 -21.76 -13.22
N THR A 148 -1.15 -22.95 -12.87
CA THR A 148 -0.19 -23.68 -13.69
C THR A 148 -0.99 -24.75 -14.44
N PRO A 149 -1.04 -24.73 -15.79
CA PRO A 149 -1.82 -25.71 -16.54
C PRO A 149 -1.13 -27.07 -16.45
N VAL A 150 -1.82 -28.06 -15.90
CA VAL A 150 -1.37 -29.46 -15.92
C VAL A 150 -1.58 -29.99 -17.34
N LEU A 151 -0.48 -30.22 -18.06
CA LEU A 151 -0.47 -31.02 -19.27
C LEU A 151 -0.65 -32.50 -18.88
N GLU A 152 -1.85 -33.03 -19.05
CA GLU A 152 -2.07 -34.49 -18.98
C GLU A 152 -1.47 -35.16 -20.21
N GLY A 153 -0.35 -35.85 -20.00
CA GLY A 153 0.20 -36.81 -20.94
C GLY A 153 -0.65 -38.07 -20.98
N LYS A 154 -1.08 -38.46 -22.19
CA LYS A 154 -1.44 -39.84 -22.52
C LYS A 154 -0.20 -40.73 -22.38
N LEU A 155 -0.39 -41.92 -21.80
CA LEU A 155 0.32 -43.21 -21.92
C LEU A 155 -0.26 -44.06 -20.77
N ASP A 156 -0.93 -45.21 -20.92
CA ASP A 156 -1.09 -46.18 -22.02
C ASP A 156 -2.55 -46.67 -22.09
#